data_AF-A0A8T4J0B2-F1
#
_entry.id   AF-A0A8T4J0B2-F1
#
_cell.length_a   1.000
_cell.length_b   1.000
_cell.length_c   1.000
_cell.angle_alpha   90.00
_cell.angle_beta   90.00
_cell.angle_gamma   90.00
#
_symmetry.space_group_name_H-M   'P 1'
#
loop_
_entity.id
_entity.type
_entity.pdbx_description
1 polymer ?
#
loop_
_entity_poly.entity_id
_entity_poly.type
_entity_poly.pdbx_seq_one_letter_code
_entity_poly.pdbx_strand_id
1 'polypeptide(L)'
;MRRGRPHRGWRGDIVSAPERRTLSDLKSGERFNRPTVREAYELTRLRFELAEVVRRRREELGWSQAELGRETGMTQSSIARFEHGGTQPTLTTLERLAEALGLVLKVEMTTPPDPEAESHRDLSPV
;
A
#
# COMPACT_ATOMS: atom_id res chain seq x y z
N MET A 1 21.85 -52.86 -5.58
CA MET A 1 22.62 -51.89 -6.40
C MET A 1 21.67 -51.11 -7.30
N ARG A 2 21.38 -49.83 -6.99
CA ARG A 2 20.54 -48.95 -7.82
C ARG A 2 21.43 -48.23 -8.83
N ARG A 3 21.23 -48.44 -10.14
CA ARG A 3 21.92 -47.69 -11.20
C ARG A 3 21.20 -46.34 -11.40
N GLY A 4 21.97 -45.25 -11.34
CA GLY A 4 21.49 -43.87 -11.40
C GLY A 4 20.95 -43.47 -12.78
N ARG A 5 19.96 -42.57 -12.77
CA ARG A 5 19.42 -41.92 -13.98
C ARG A 5 20.33 -40.77 -14.40
N PRO A 6 20.59 -40.55 -15.69
CA PRO A 6 21.38 -39.40 -16.13
C PRO A 6 20.54 -38.12 -16.03
N HIS A 7 21.13 -37.07 -15.46
CA HIS A 7 20.57 -35.72 -15.44
C HIS A 7 20.61 -35.14 -16.86
N ARG A 8 19.44 -34.83 -17.41
CA ARG A 8 19.29 -34.13 -18.68
C ARG A 8 19.52 -32.64 -18.41
N GLY A 9 20.61 -32.08 -18.94
CA GLY A 9 20.93 -30.66 -18.84
C GLY A 9 19.87 -29.81 -19.52
N TRP A 10 19.28 -28.88 -18.79
CA TRP A 10 18.39 -27.86 -19.34
C TRP A 10 19.29 -26.78 -19.97
N ARG A 11 19.43 -26.80 -21.31
CA ARG A 11 19.80 -25.60 -22.07
C ARG A 11 18.49 -24.94 -22.51
N GLY A 12 18.04 -23.97 -21.73
CA GLY A 12 16.97 -23.06 -22.11
C GLY A 12 17.58 -21.68 -22.27
N ASP A 13 17.39 -21.09 -23.44
CA ASP A 13 17.84 -19.75 -23.79
C ASP A 13 17.39 -18.74 -22.74
N ILE A 14 18.35 -17.92 -22.27
CA ILE A 14 18.05 -16.79 -21.40
C ILE A 14 17.26 -15.79 -22.25
N VAL A 15 15.94 -15.88 -22.21
CA VAL A 15 15.08 -14.77 -22.61
C VAL A 15 15.45 -13.60 -21.72
N SER A 16 15.98 -12.53 -22.34
CA SER A 16 16.34 -11.29 -21.66
C SER A 16 15.20 -10.86 -20.75
N ALA A 17 15.46 -10.76 -19.44
CA ALA A 17 14.46 -10.30 -18.49
C ALA A 17 13.96 -8.91 -18.93
N PRO A 18 12.63 -8.67 -18.99
CA PRO A 18 12.14 -7.37 -19.39
C PRO A 18 12.70 -6.28 -18.48
N GLU A 19 13.08 -5.18 -19.09
CA GLU A 19 13.68 -4.02 -18.42
C GLU A 19 12.82 -3.58 -17.24
N ARG A 20 13.45 -3.38 -16.07
CA ARG A 20 12.76 -3.01 -14.83
C ARG A 20 12.16 -1.62 -15.00
N ARG A 21 10.86 -1.58 -15.27
CA ARG A 21 10.08 -0.33 -15.29
C ARG A 21 9.98 0.24 -13.89
N THR A 22 10.13 1.55 -13.76
CA THR A 22 9.93 2.26 -12.50
C THR A 22 8.44 2.37 -12.19
N LEU A 23 8.11 2.67 -10.92
CA LEU A 23 6.73 2.98 -10.53
C LEU A 23 6.17 4.18 -11.30
N SER A 24 7.02 5.13 -11.70
CA SER A 24 6.65 6.24 -12.58
C SER A 24 6.25 5.76 -13.97
N ASP A 25 7.02 4.83 -14.55
CA ASP A 25 6.75 4.28 -15.89
C ASP A 25 5.47 3.43 -15.93
N LEU A 26 5.13 2.77 -14.82
CA LEU A 26 3.85 2.06 -14.69
C LEU A 26 2.66 3.03 -14.60
N LYS A 27 2.81 4.14 -13.87
CA LYS A 27 1.77 5.17 -13.72
C LYS A 27 1.44 5.86 -15.05
N SER A 28 2.41 5.97 -15.96
CA SER A 28 2.27 6.67 -17.25
C SER A 28 1.74 5.80 -18.41
N GLY A 29 1.44 4.52 -18.18
CA GLY A 29 0.96 3.62 -19.23
C GLY A 29 -0.57 3.64 -19.42
N GLU A 30 -1.05 3.37 -20.64
CA GLU A 30 -2.48 3.26 -20.99
C GLU A 30 -3.30 2.35 -20.05
N ARG A 31 -2.65 1.36 -19.42
CA ARG A 31 -3.28 0.44 -18.46
C ARG A 31 -3.69 1.14 -17.16
N PHE A 32 -2.97 2.18 -16.74
CA PHE A 32 -3.25 2.94 -15.51
C PHE A 32 -4.46 3.87 -15.67
N ASN A 33 -4.76 4.27 -16.92
CA ASN A 33 -5.87 5.17 -17.21
C ASN A 33 -7.23 4.45 -17.31
N ARG A 34 -7.26 3.12 -17.10
CA ARG A 34 -8.51 2.39 -16.90
C ARG A 34 -9.10 2.80 -15.54
N PRO A 35 -10.39 3.19 -15.47
CA PRO A 35 -11.01 3.64 -14.22
C PRO A 35 -10.76 2.70 -13.03
N THR A 36 -10.86 1.39 -13.26
CA THR A 36 -10.66 0.35 -12.25
C THR A 36 -9.21 0.27 -11.72
N VAL A 37 -8.22 0.63 -12.53
CA VAL A 37 -6.81 0.61 -12.11
C VAL A 37 -6.48 1.85 -11.30
N ARG A 38 -7.01 3.01 -11.70
CA ARG A 38 -6.88 4.27 -10.94
C ARG A 38 -7.54 4.17 -9.57
N GLU A 39 -8.78 3.68 -9.50
CA GLU A 39 -9.50 3.48 -8.23
C GLU A 39 -8.75 2.54 -7.28
N ALA A 40 -8.27 1.41 -7.79
CA ALA A 40 -7.47 0.48 -7.00
C ALA A 40 -6.16 1.12 -6.51
N TYR A 41 -5.53 1.96 -7.33
CA TYR A 41 -4.34 2.70 -6.95
C TYR A 41 -4.62 3.71 -5.83
N GLU A 42 -5.67 4.53 -5.95
CA GLU A 42 -6.04 5.52 -4.95
C GLU A 42 -6.40 4.88 -3.60
N LEU A 43 -7.17 3.79 -3.62
CA LEU A 43 -7.48 3.04 -2.41
C LEU A 43 -6.23 2.45 -1.75
N THR A 44 -5.29 1.96 -2.57
CA THR A 44 -4.00 1.46 -2.08
C THR A 44 -3.18 2.59 -1.45
N ARG A 45 -3.11 3.75 -2.10
CA ARG A 45 -2.39 4.94 -1.59
C ARG A 45 -2.94 5.36 -0.24
N LEU A 46 -4.27 5.49 -0.11
CA LEU A 46 -4.92 5.88 1.14
C LEU A 46 -4.63 4.89 2.28
N ARG A 47 -4.63 3.58 1.99
CA ARG A 47 -4.29 2.55 2.98
C ARG A 47 -2.85 2.67 3.46
N PHE A 48 -1.90 2.96 2.57
CA PHE A 48 -0.50 3.18 2.94
C PHE A 48 -0.32 4.46 3.76
N GLU A 49 -0.94 5.56 3.36
CA GLU A 49 -0.87 6.82 4.10
C GLU A 49 -1.39 6.65 5.54
N LEU A 50 -2.53 5.97 5.69
CA LEU A 50 -3.09 5.65 7.00
C LEU A 50 -2.18 4.72 7.82
N ALA A 51 -1.61 3.70 7.18
CA ALA A 51 -0.68 2.76 7.83
C ALA A 51 0.55 3.49 8.38
N GLU A 52 1.11 4.43 7.63
CA GLU A 52 2.27 5.24 8.02
C GLU A 52 1.97 6.16 9.20
N VAL A 53 0.76 6.76 9.27
CA VAL A 53 0.35 7.58 10.42
C VAL A 53 0.36 6.77 11.71
N VAL A 54 -0.26 5.58 11.69
CA VAL A 54 -0.32 4.68 12.84
C VAL A 54 1.07 4.17 13.23
N ARG A 55 1.85 3.73 12.24
CA ARG A 55 3.22 3.23 12.45
C ARG A 55 4.10 4.29 13.11
N ARG A 56 4.12 5.50 12.54
CA ARG A 56 4.93 6.61 13.06
C ARG A 56 4.54 6.96 14.48
N ARG A 57 3.24 7.10 14.74
CA ARG A 57 2.77 7.43 16.08
C ARG A 57 3.12 6.34 17.10
N ARG A 58 3.01 5.07 16.73
CA ARG A 58 3.45 3.94 17.57
C ARG A 58 4.93 4.05 17.90
N GLU A 59 5.77 4.35 16.90
CA GLU A 59 7.22 4.50 17.08
C GLU A 59 7.58 5.70 17.96
N GLU A 60 6.85 6.82 17.85
CA GLU A 60 7.00 7.99 18.75
C GLU A 60 6.69 7.65 20.22
N LEU A 61 5.73 6.75 20.45
CA LEU A 61 5.40 6.23 21.78
C LEU A 61 6.41 5.18 22.27
N GLY A 62 7.37 4.77 21.44
CA GLY A 62 8.34 3.73 21.75
C GLY A 62 7.75 2.32 21.78
N TRP A 63 6.55 2.12 21.21
CA TRP A 63 5.86 0.84 21.27
C TRP A 63 6.25 -0.09 20.13
N SER A 64 6.38 -1.37 20.44
CA SER A 64 6.39 -2.47 19.48
C SER A 64 4.99 -2.72 18.90
N GLN A 65 4.91 -3.42 17.77
CA GLN A 65 3.62 -3.83 17.19
C GLN A 65 2.79 -4.72 18.15
N ALA A 66 3.47 -5.49 19.01
CA ALA A 66 2.80 -6.31 20.02
C ALA A 66 2.20 -5.45 21.14
N GLU A 67 2.86 -4.37 21.54
CA GLU A 67 2.34 -3.38 22.49
C GLU A 67 1.09 -2.70 21.95
N LEU A 68 1.15 -2.15 20.73
CA LEU A 68 -0.04 -1.57 20.10
C LEU A 68 -1.16 -2.61 19.95
N GLY A 69 -0.83 -3.87 19.65
CA GLY A 69 -1.81 -4.95 19.62
C GLY A 69 -2.50 -5.15 20.96
N ARG A 70 -1.76 -5.13 22.07
CA ARG A 70 -2.36 -5.23 23.42
C ARG A 70 -3.27 -4.05 23.73
N GLU A 71 -2.81 -2.83 23.49
CA GLU A 71 -3.59 -1.61 23.76
C GLU A 71 -4.86 -1.53 22.93
N THR A 72 -4.80 -1.97 21.67
CA THR A 72 -5.95 -1.93 20.78
C THR A 72 -6.82 -3.17 20.91
N GLY A 73 -6.39 -4.27 21.52
CA GLY A 73 -7.06 -5.58 21.50
C GLY A 73 -6.97 -6.31 20.16
N MET A 74 -5.89 -6.10 19.42
CA MET A 74 -5.57 -6.73 18.14
C MET A 74 -4.35 -7.65 18.27
N THR A 75 -4.19 -8.64 17.38
CA THR A 75 -2.96 -9.44 17.36
C THR A 75 -1.80 -8.62 16.80
N GLN A 76 -0.56 -8.91 17.23
CA GLN A 76 0.65 -8.32 16.63
C GLN A 76 0.69 -8.52 15.10
N SER A 77 0.26 -9.69 14.60
CA SER A 77 0.19 -9.97 13.17
C SER A 77 -0.86 -9.13 12.44
N SER A 78 -1.95 -8.75 13.11
CA SER A 78 -2.97 -7.86 12.57
C SER A 78 -2.45 -6.43 12.49
N ILE A 79 -1.75 -5.96 13.52
CA ILE A 79 -1.05 -4.67 13.51
C ILE A 79 0.02 -4.63 12.42
N ALA A 80 0.83 -5.68 12.30
CA ALA A 80 1.81 -5.78 11.23
C ALA A 80 1.13 -5.69 9.86
N ARG A 81 0.09 -6.48 9.58
CA ARG A 81 -0.60 -6.41 8.29
C ARG A 81 -1.21 -5.02 8.02
N PHE A 82 -1.73 -4.37 9.06
CA PHE A 82 -2.24 -3.00 8.98
C PHE A 82 -1.13 -2.02 8.58
N GLU A 83 0.01 -2.05 9.27
CA GLU A 83 1.15 -1.14 9.01
C GLU A 83 1.80 -1.36 7.64
N HIS A 84 1.54 -2.48 6.97
CA HIS A 84 1.98 -2.73 5.59
C HIS A 84 0.90 -2.38 4.54
N GLY A 85 -0.20 -1.71 4.93
CA GLY A 85 -1.30 -1.36 4.03
C GLY A 85 -2.13 -2.56 3.54
N GLY A 86 -1.93 -3.74 4.13
CA GLY A 86 -2.53 -5.00 3.70
C GLY A 86 -3.94 -5.28 4.25
N THR A 87 -4.53 -4.33 4.98
CA THR A 87 -5.86 -4.46 5.56
C THR A 87 -6.81 -3.39 5.05
N GLN A 88 -8.10 -3.72 4.99
CA GLN A 88 -9.18 -2.76 4.87
C GLN A 88 -9.82 -2.56 6.25
N PRO A 89 -9.34 -1.59 7.06
CA PRO A 89 -9.85 -1.38 8.41
C PRO A 89 -11.29 -0.86 8.38
N THR A 90 -12.07 -1.22 9.39
CA THR A 90 -13.39 -0.62 9.63
C THR A 90 -13.23 0.69 10.39
N LEU A 91 -14.25 1.56 10.39
CA LEU A 91 -14.25 2.77 11.23
C LEU A 91 -13.99 2.43 12.71
N THR A 92 -14.60 1.37 13.23
CA THR A 92 -14.37 0.90 14.60
C THR A 92 -12.91 0.51 14.87
N THR A 93 -12.22 -0.08 13.89
CA THR A 93 -10.78 -0.34 14.01
C THR A 93 -9.99 0.96 14.07
N LEU A 94 -10.37 1.96 13.27
CA LEU A 94 -9.71 3.27 13.25
C LEU A 94 -9.92 4.04 14.55
N GLU A 95 -11.12 4.00 15.12
CA GLU A 95 -11.43 4.58 16.43
C GLU A 95 -10.57 3.97 17.53
N ARG A 96 -10.49 2.63 17.61
CA ARG A 96 -9.63 1.92 18.58
C ARG A 96 -8.15 2.27 18.43
N LEU A 97 -7.66 2.36 17.20
CA LEU A 97 -6.28 2.77 16.93
C LEU A 97 -6.03 4.21 17.35
N ALA A 98 -6.97 5.12 17.05
CA ALA A 98 -6.85 6.52 17.42
C ALA A 98 -6.83 6.70 18.94
N GLU A 99 -7.75 6.04 19.65
CA GLU A 99 -7.81 6.04 21.11
C GLU A 99 -6.51 5.52 21.75
N ALA A 100 -6.05 4.34 21.33
CA ALA A 100 -4.84 3.73 21.86
C ALA A 100 -3.58 4.58 21.60
N LEU A 101 -3.53 5.32 20.50
CA LEU A 101 -2.38 6.14 20.11
C LEU A 101 -2.46 7.60 20.58
N GLY A 102 -3.55 7.98 21.27
CA GLY A 102 -3.81 9.36 21.67
C GLY A 102 -3.99 10.31 20.49
N LEU A 103 -4.62 9.84 19.41
CA LEU A 103 -4.92 10.60 18.20
C LEU A 103 -6.41 10.94 18.13
N VAL A 104 -6.75 11.91 17.28
CA VAL A 104 -8.15 12.24 16.94
C VAL A 104 -8.44 11.73 15.53
N LEU A 105 -9.48 10.88 15.39
CA LEU A 105 -9.98 10.47 14.10
C LEU A 105 -10.86 11.58 13.50
N LYS A 106 -10.36 12.29 12.49
CA LYS A 106 -11.14 13.25 11.69
C LYS A 106 -11.50 12.61 10.35
N VAL A 107 -12.79 12.57 10.03
CA VAL A 107 -13.31 12.11 8.73
C VAL A 107 -13.94 13.30 8.00
N GLU A 108 -13.52 13.52 6.76
CA GLU A 108 -14.01 14.60 5.90
C GLU A 108 -14.36 14.03 4.53
N MET A 109 -15.45 14.52 3.93
CA MET A 109 -15.89 14.15 2.59
C MET A 109 -15.91 15.39 1.72
N THR A 110 -15.25 15.34 0.56
CA THR A 110 -15.18 16.44 -0.39
C THR A 110 -15.66 15.98 -1.76
N THR A 111 -16.08 16.93 -2.60
CA THR A 111 -16.37 16.65 -4.00
C THR A 111 -15.05 16.44 -4.75
N PRO A 112 -14.96 15.44 -5.65
CA PRO A 112 -13.82 15.32 -6.55
C PRO A 112 -13.61 16.65 -7.30
N PRO A 113 -12.36 17.06 -7.56
CA PRO A 113 -12.09 18.20 -8.42
C PRO A 113 -12.70 17.95 -9.81
N ASP A 114 -13.17 19.02 -10.45
CA ASP A 114 -13.65 18.95 -11.82
C ASP A 114 -12.50 18.41 -12.71
N PRO A 115 -12.67 17.26 -13.39
CA PRO A 115 -11.61 16.67 -14.20
C PRO A 115 -11.11 17.61 -15.31
N GLU A 116 -11.91 18.57 -15.75
CA GLU A 116 -11.51 19.57 -16.75
C GLU A 116 -10.60 20.66 -16.16
N ALA A 117 -10.75 20.99 -14.87
CA ALA A 117 -9.94 22.01 -14.20
C ALA A 117 -8.50 21.55 -13.92
N GLU A 118 -8.26 20.25 -13.74
CA GLU A 118 -6.91 19.69 -13.53
C GLU A 118 -6.13 19.59 -14.84
N SER A 119 -6.79 19.28 -15.97
CA SER A 119 -6.13 19.17 -17.28
C SER A 119 -5.56 20.50 -17.79
N HIS A 120 -6.10 21.64 -17.35
CA HIS A 120 -5.60 22.96 -17.74
C HIS A 120 -4.37 23.44 -16.95
N ARG A 121 -4.03 22.78 -15.83
CA ARG A 121 -2.87 23.17 -15.00
C ARG A 121 -1.54 22.63 -15.53
N ASP A 122 -1.55 21.58 -16.35
CA ASP A 122 -0.35 20.95 -16.91
C ASP A 122 0.19 21.60 -18.19
N LEU A 123 -0.46 22.65 -18.72
CA LEU A 123 -0.06 23.32 -19.97
C LEU A 123 0.39 24.78 -19.79
N SER A 124 0.87 25.19 -18.62
CA SER A 124 1.56 26.49 -18.50
C SER A 124 3.05 26.31 -18.87
N PRO A 125 3.53 26.81 -20.02
CA PRO A 125 4.97 26.83 -20.29
C PRO A 125 5.60 27.94 -19.45
N VAL A 126 6.76 27.63 -18.84
CA VAL A 126 7.71 28.62 -18.33
C VAL A 126 8.40 29.30 -19.51
#